data_AF-A0A644U657-F1
#
_entry.id   AF-A0A644U657-F1
#
_cell.length_a   1.000
_cell.length_b   1.000
_cell.length_c   1.000
_cell.angle_alpha   90.00
_cell.angle_beta   90.00
_cell.angle_gamma   90.00
#
_symmetry.space_group_name_H-M   'P 1'
#
loop_
_entity.id
_entity.type
_entity.pdbx_description
1 polymer ?
#
loop_
_entity_poly.entity_id
_entity_poly.type
_entity_poly.pdbx_seq_one_letter_code
_entity_poly.pdbx_strand_id
1 'polypeptide(L)' 'MTATVKYQVATYSGTIQVNCDENEEDDFIIARAKRKLGQKCGVPFPFGYESWKVIKRF' A
#
# COMPACT_ATOMS: atom_id res chain seq x y z
N MET A 1 1.26 15.40 -0.69
CA MET A 1 0.96 14.68 -1.94
C MET A 1 0.22 13.39 -1.58
N THR A 2 -0.51 12.79 -2.51
CA THR A 2 -1.21 11.50 -2.33
C THR A 2 -0.80 10.52 -3.41
N ALA A 3 -0.33 9.35 -3.02
CA ALA A 3 -0.04 8.24 -3.94
C ALA A 3 -1.15 7.19 -3.87
N THR A 4 -1.53 6.70 -5.04
CA THR A 4 -2.38 5.52 -5.19
C THR A 4 -1.51 4.29 -5.39
N VAL A 5 -1.56 3.38 -4.43
CA VAL A 5 -0.84 2.11 -4.45
C VAL A 5 -1.83 0.99 -4.74
N LYS A 6 -1.57 0.20 -5.79
CA LYS A 6 -2.25 -1.07 -6.00
C LYS A 6 -1.63 -2.09 -5.06
N TYR A 7 -2.47 -2.88 -4.42
CA TYR A 7 -2.01 -4.05 -3.68
C TYR A 7 -2.73 -5.29 -4.18
N GLN A 8 -2.01 -6.40 -4.14
CA GLN A 8 -2.55 -7.74 -4.32
C GLN A 8 -1.92 -8.61 -3.25
N VAL A 9 -2.75 -9.17 -2.38
CA VAL A 9 -2.35 -9.89 -1.17
C VAL A 9 -3.19 -11.16 -1.12
N ALA A 10 -2.57 -12.31 -1.37
CA ALA A 10 -3.27 -13.57 -1.60
C ALA A 10 -4.41 -13.42 -2.63
N THR A 11 -5.68 -13.49 -2.20
CA THR A 11 -6.88 -13.31 -3.04
C THR A 11 -7.43 -11.88 -3.04
N TYR A 12 -6.95 -11.02 -2.14
CA TYR A 12 -7.42 -9.64 -2.02
C TYR A 12 -6.64 -8.75 -2.97
N SER A 13 -7.33 -8.06 -3.87
CA SER A 13 -6.72 -7.02 -4.70
C SER A 13 -7.49 -5.72 -4.55
N GLY A 14 -6.78 -4.62 -4.56
CA GLY A 14 -7.38 -3.32 -4.34
C GLY A 14 -6.42 -2.17 -4.60
N THR A 15 -6.91 -0.96 -4.34
CA THR A 15 -6.09 0.24 -4.36
C THR A 15 -6.23 0.94 -3.02
N ILE A 16 -5.12 1.48 -2.52
CA ILE A 16 -5.09 2.27 -1.30
C ILE A 16 -4.41 3.61 -1.59
N GLN A 17 -5.04 4.67 -1.13
CA GLN A 17 -4.46 6.00 -1.17
C GLN A 17 -3.69 6.25 0.12
N VAL A 18 -2.44 6.66 -0.02
CA VAL A 18 -1.56 7.03 1.07
C VAL A 18 -1.08 8.45 0.87
N ASN A 19 -0.94 9.19 1.97
CA ASN A 19 -0.26 10.47 1.93
C ASN A 19 1.24 10.18 1.77
N CYS A 20 1.88 10.87 0.84
CA CYS A 20 3.31 10.82 0.58
C CYS A 20 3.82 12.21 0.21
N ASP A 21 5.10 12.43 0.37
CA ASP A 21 5.79 13.59 -0.18
C ASP A 21 6.31 13.32 -1.61
N GLU A 22 6.61 14.38 -2.36
CA GLU A 22 7.03 14.29 -3.77
C GLU A 22 8.38 13.55 -3.95
N ASN A 23 9.22 13.61 -2.91
CA ASN A 23 10.53 12.96 -2.85
C ASN A 23 10.55 11.67 -2.02
N GLU A 24 9.39 11.17 -1.57
CA GLU A 24 9.33 9.91 -0.81
C GLU A 24 9.65 8.73 -1.75
N GLU A 25 10.60 7.88 -1.36
CA GLU A 25 10.92 6.67 -2.12
C GLU A 25 9.73 5.70 -2.13
N ASP A 26 9.58 4.96 -3.23
CA ASP A 26 8.47 4.02 -3.43
C ASP A 26 8.36 2.99 -2.29
N ASP A 27 9.49 2.57 -1.71
CA ASP A 27 9.54 1.68 -0.57
C ASP A 27 8.83 2.25 0.67
N PHE A 28 9.01 3.54 0.96
CA PHE A 28 8.32 4.21 2.07
C PHE A 28 6.82 4.33 1.82
N ILE A 29 6.44 4.63 0.58
CA ILE A 29 5.04 4.71 0.15
C ILE A 29 4.36 3.34 0.31
N ILE A 30 5.04 2.26 -0.11
CA ILE A 30 4.56 0.88 0.04
C ILE A 30 4.47 0.48 1.52
N ALA A 31 5.47 0.81 2.35
CA ALA A 31 5.44 0.52 3.78
C ALA A 31 4.27 1.23 4.49
N ARG A 32 4.00 2.50 4.15
CA ARG A 32 2.80 3.23 4.62
C ARG A 32 1.52 2.55 4.16
N ALA A 33 1.46 2.10 2.91
CA ALA A 33 0.30 1.42 2.34
C ALA A 33 0.00 0.10 3.07
N LYS A 34 1.04 -0.72 3.32
CA LYS A 34 0.96 -1.94 4.15
C LYS A 34 0.42 -1.64 5.54
N ARG A 35 0.98 -0.64 6.23
CA ARG A 35 0.57 -0.26 7.59
C ARG A 35 -0.89 0.21 7.63
N LYS A 36 -1.31 1.04 6.67
CA LYS A 36 -2.68 1.55 6.57
C LYS A 36 -3.67 0.43 6.25
N LEU A 37 -3.31 -0.52 5.38
CA LEU A 37 -4.17 -1.66 5.09
C LEU A 37 -4.25 -2.61 6.30
N GLY A 38 -3.15 -2.87 6.99
CA GLY A 38 -3.14 -3.65 8.24
C GLY A 38 -4.03 -3.05 9.33
N GLN A 39 -3.97 -1.73 9.52
CA GLN A 39 -4.88 -1.01 10.44
C GLN A 39 -6.35 -1.14 10.02
N LYS A 40 -6.64 -1.11 8.71
CA LYS A 40 -8.01 -1.25 8.19
C LYS A 40 -8.57 -2.67 8.36
N CYS A 41 -7.75 -3.69 8.13
CA CYS A 41 -8.18 -5.08 8.22
C CYS A 41 -8.27 -5.58 9.67
N GLY A 42 -7.59 -4.93 10.62
CA GLY A 42 -7.64 -5.31 12.05
C GLY A 42 -7.04 -6.69 12.35
N VAL A 43 -6.47 -7.35 11.34
CA VAL A 43 -5.82 -8.66 11.44
C VAL A 43 -4.38 -8.56 10.96
N PRO A 44 -3.46 -9.36 11.53
CA PRO A 44 -2.12 -9.50 10.98
C PRO A 44 -2.25 -9.95 9.52
N PHE A 45 -1.52 -9.24 8.66
CA PHE A 45 -1.54 -9.46 7.23
C PHE A 45 -1.23 -10.93 6.93
N PRO A 46 -1.95 -11.58 5.98
CA PRO A 46 -1.69 -12.97 5.68
C PRO A 46 -0.25 -13.11 5.18
N PHE A 47 0.53 -13.94 5.88
CA PHE A 47 1.87 -14.34 5.47
C PHE A 47 1.74 -15.13 4.17
N GLY A 48 2.05 -14.49 3.04
CA GLY A 48 1.88 -15.05 1.70
C GLY A 48 2.34 -14.12 0.60
N TYR A 49 1.95 -14.40 -0.64
CA TYR A 49 2.30 -13.55 -1.78
C TYR A 49 1.64 -12.19 -1.67
N GLU A 50 2.47 -11.16 -1.53
CA GLU A 50 2.08 -9.77 -1.59
C GLU A 50 2.79 -9.07 -2.76
N SER A 51 2.03 -8.30 -3.53
CA SER A 51 2.53 -7.46 -4.61
C SER A 51 1.97 -6.06 -4.41
N TRP A 52 2.87 -5.08 -4.38
CA TRP A 52 2.54 -3.67 -4.18
C TRP A 52 3.13 -2.88 -5.34
N LYS A 53 2.32 -2.03 -5.96
CA LYS A 53 2.75 -1.21 -7.09
C LYS A 53 2.15 0.18 -7.00
N VAL A 54 3.00 1.19 -7.01
CA VAL A 54 2.57 2.59 -7.10
C VAL A 54 2.03 2.85 -8.51
N ILE A 55 0.75 3.23 -8.64
CA ILE A 55 0.10 3.48 -9.94
C ILE A 55 0.16 4.96 -10.29
N LYS A 56 -0.13 5.84 -9.33
CA LYS A 56 -0.23 7.29 -9.53
C LYS A 56 0.24 8.03 -8.30
N ARG A 57 0.85 9.20 -8.52
CA ARG A 57 1.24 10.17 -7.50
C ARG A 57 0.56 11.50 -7.85
N PHE A 58 -0.07 12.16 -6.88
CA PHE A 58 -0.87 13.39 -7.01
C PHE A 58 -0.43 14.44 -6.01
#